data_AF-W2T2Q0-F1
#
_entry.id   AF-W2T2Q0-F1
#
_cell.length_a   1.000
_cell.length_b   1.000
_cell.length_c   1.000
_cell.angle_alpha   90.00
_cell.angle_beta   90.00
_cell.angle_gamma   90.00
#
_symmetry.space_group_name_H-M   'P 1'
#
loop_
_entity.id
_entity.type
_entity.pdbx_description
1 polymer ?
#
loop_
_entity_poly.entity_id
_entity_poly.type
_entity_poly.pdbx_seq_one_letter_code
_entity_poly.pdbx_strand_id
1 'polypeptide(L)'
;MSYENHTLYLARARPALDIGQLIEKIDGVVVTGMRHYEVVRILRNMPIGKTFTMRVISPKQSGFQLIAPRNSLASRKLLNNGQQTLRFKANGGVVIEEGALDRAMIGRLNEVLDSYLGVQDDQMAQGLWDLALKCETLPQMNKAVRESELSVFGFPDELVFDMWGIVSDWRRDLENKNKEKNKKEKNLLDDDEEQPLLPLFS
;
A
#
# COMPACT_ATOMS: atom_id res chain seq x y z
N MET A 1 -44.48 -4.39 -35.92
CA MET A 1 -43.83 -4.37 -34.59
C MET A 1 -42.33 -4.26 -34.79
N SER A 2 -41.77 -3.07 -34.63
CA SER A 2 -40.33 -2.89 -34.47
C SER A 2 -40.15 -1.85 -33.39
N TYR A 3 -39.70 -2.31 -32.23
CA TYR A 3 -39.33 -1.46 -31.12
C TYR A 3 -37.92 -0.94 -31.43
N GLU A 4 -37.83 0.28 -31.94
CA GLU A 4 -36.59 1.02 -31.98
C GLU A 4 -36.20 1.36 -30.54
N ASN A 5 -35.26 0.60 -29.99
CA ASN A 5 -34.65 0.89 -28.69
C ASN A 5 -33.84 2.18 -28.81
N HIS A 6 -34.49 3.30 -28.48
CA HIS A 6 -33.87 4.60 -28.30
C HIS A 6 -32.91 4.50 -27.10
N THR A 7 -31.64 4.17 -27.35
CA THR A 7 -30.58 4.32 -26.36
C THR A 7 -30.29 5.81 -26.20
N LEU A 8 -31.09 6.48 -25.36
CA LEU A 8 -30.71 7.75 -24.75
C LEU A 8 -29.49 7.49 -23.88
N TYR A 9 -28.31 7.57 -24.49
CA TYR A 9 -27.07 7.81 -23.77
C TYR A 9 -27.23 9.16 -23.09
N LEU A 10 -27.71 9.16 -21.85
CA LEU A 10 -27.50 10.23 -20.90
C LEU A 10 -26.00 10.53 -20.92
N ALA A 11 -25.64 11.63 -21.58
CA ALA A 11 -24.32 12.21 -21.52
C ALA A 11 -24.06 12.54 -20.04
N ARG A 12 -23.51 11.57 -19.30
CA ARG A 12 -22.94 11.80 -17.98
C ARG A 12 -21.97 12.95 -18.15
N ALA A 13 -22.26 14.07 -17.50
CA ALA A 13 -21.36 15.21 -17.43
C ALA A 13 -19.99 14.67 -17.01
N ARG A 14 -19.04 14.58 -17.95
CA ARG A 14 -17.65 14.36 -17.58
C ARG A 14 -17.20 15.67 -16.98
N PRO A 15 -16.84 15.73 -15.69
CA PRO A 15 -16.27 16.94 -15.15
C PRO A 15 -15.07 17.31 -16.03
N ALA A 16 -14.98 18.57 -16.45
CA ALA A 16 -13.87 19.02 -17.29
C ALA A 16 -12.52 18.89 -16.56
N LEU A 17 -12.57 18.73 -15.23
CA LEU A 17 -11.43 18.61 -14.33
C LEU A 17 -11.44 17.28 -13.58
N ASP A 18 -10.29 16.60 -13.59
CA ASP A 18 -10.05 15.33 -12.90
C ASP A 18 -8.70 15.36 -12.18
N ILE A 19 -8.59 14.58 -11.09
CA ILE A 19 -7.34 14.41 -10.35
C ILE A 19 -6.27 13.78 -11.27
N GLY A 20 -5.06 14.33 -11.22
CA GLY A 20 -3.93 13.87 -12.03
C GLY A 20 -3.77 14.61 -13.37
N GLN A 21 -4.68 15.53 -13.70
CA GLN A 21 -4.49 16.42 -14.85
C GLN A 21 -3.38 17.45 -14.59
N LEU A 22 -2.58 17.69 -15.62
CA LEU A 22 -1.56 18.75 -15.62
C LEU A 22 -2.18 20.07 -16.07
N ILE A 23 -1.98 21.14 -15.30
CA ILE A 23 -2.34 22.50 -15.72
C ILE A 23 -1.25 23.02 -16.68
N GLU A 24 -1.62 23.24 -17.94
CA GLU A 24 -0.71 23.76 -18.96
C GLU A 24 -0.77 25.29 -19.04
N LYS A 25 -1.98 25.86 -19.02
CA LYS A 25 -2.20 27.32 -19.12
C LYS A 25 -3.32 27.82 -18.21
N ILE A 26 -3.19 29.05 -17.75
CA ILE A 26 -4.21 29.81 -17.02
C ILE A 26 -4.36 31.17 -17.71
N ASP A 27 -5.57 31.51 -18.16
CA ASP A 27 -5.87 32.73 -18.94
C ASP A 27 -4.90 32.97 -20.11
N GLY A 28 -4.53 31.89 -20.80
CA GLY A 28 -3.58 31.92 -21.92
C GLY A 28 -2.10 31.96 -21.53
N VAL A 29 -1.78 32.19 -20.26
CA VAL A 29 -0.40 32.18 -19.73
C VAL A 29 0.05 30.75 -19.48
N VAL A 30 1.18 30.37 -20.06
CA VAL A 30 1.79 29.04 -19.87
C VAL A 30 2.35 28.94 -18.45
N VAL A 31 1.95 27.89 -17.73
CA VAL A 31 2.40 27.61 -16.35
C VAL A 31 3.20 26.31 -16.24
N THR A 32 3.44 25.62 -17.36
CA THR A 32 4.32 24.44 -17.40
C THR A 32 5.74 24.83 -16.99
N GLY A 33 6.29 24.14 -15.99
CA GLY A 33 7.62 24.41 -15.43
C GLY A 33 7.60 25.24 -14.14
N MET A 34 6.47 25.87 -13.79
CA MET A 34 6.29 26.50 -12.48
C MET A 34 6.17 25.45 -11.38
N ARG A 35 6.61 25.80 -10.16
CA ARG A 35 6.40 24.96 -8.98
C ARG A 35 4.93 25.05 -8.54
N HIS A 36 4.43 24.00 -7.89
CA HIS A 36 3.02 23.92 -7.47
C HIS A 36 2.57 25.15 -6.64
N TYR A 37 3.44 25.71 -5.80
CA TYR A 37 3.11 26.87 -4.98
C TYR A 37 2.93 28.16 -5.79
N GLU A 38 3.61 28.31 -6.93
CA GLU A 38 3.48 29.47 -7.81
C GLU A 38 2.13 29.44 -8.52
N VAL A 39 1.75 28.26 -9.04
CA VAL A 39 0.45 28.04 -9.68
C VAL A 39 -0.71 28.26 -8.69
N VAL A 40 -0.57 27.74 -7.46
CA VAL A 40 -1.55 27.99 -6.38
C VAL A 40 -1.68 29.48 -6.06
N ARG A 41 -0.57 30.22 -6.04
CA ARG A 41 -0.59 31.67 -5.78
C ARG A 41 -1.29 32.44 -6.90
N ILE A 42 -1.12 32.05 -8.16
CA ILE A 42 -1.86 32.63 -9.29
C ILE A 42 -3.37 32.41 -9.10
N LEU A 43 -3.79 31.17 -8.82
CA LEU A 43 -5.20 30.83 -8.61
C LEU A 43 -5.80 31.56 -7.40
N ARG A 44 -5.06 31.66 -6.29
CA ARG A 44 -5.52 32.33 -5.06
C ARG A 44 -5.67 33.84 -5.23
N ASN A 45 -4.87 34.47 -6.09
CA ASN A 45 -4.87 35.91 -6.32
C ASN A 45 -5.87 36.36 -7.39
N MET A 46 -6.64 35.44 -7.98
CA MET A 46 -7.68 35.81 -8.94
C MET A 46 -8.83 36.57 -8.26
N PRO A 47 -9.37 37.62 -8.93
CA PRO A 47 -10.49 38.36 -8.38
C PRO A 47 -11.74 37.48 -8.32
N ILE A 48 -12.39 37.50 -7.15
CA ILE A 48 -13.63 36.75 -6.91
C ILE A 48 -14.71 37.27 -7.86
N GLY A 49 -15.42 36.34 -8.52
CA GLY A 49 -16.48 36.67 -9.48
C GLY A 49 -16.00 36.88 -10.92
N LYS A 50 -14.68 36.86 -11.19
CA LYS A 50 -14.16 36.86 -12.55
C LYS A 50 -14.07 35.44 -13.10
N THR A 51 -14.56 35.25 -14.33
CA THR A 51 -14.35 34.01 -15.08
C THR A 51 -12.91 33.93 -15.57
N PHE A 52 -12.28 32.77 -15.38
CA PHE A 52 -10.96 32.46 -15.93
C PHE A 52 -11.04 31.20 -16.79
N THR A 53 -10.04 31.01 -17.63
CA THR A 53 -9.90 29.84 -18.50
C THR A 53 -8.67 29.05 -18.12
N MET A 54 -8.77 27.72 -18.16
CA MET A 54 -7.65 26.83 -17.83
C MET A 54 -7.53 25.74 -18.89
N ARG A 55 -6.31 25.52 -19.38
CA ARG A 55 -5.99 24.42 -20.28
C ARG A 55 -5.32 23.32 -19.47
N VAL A 56 -5.95 22.15 -19.45
CA VAL A 56 -5.47 20.96 -18.74
C VAL A 56 -5.13 19.84 -19.71
N ILE A 57 -4.17 19.01 -19.32
CA ILE A 57 -3.75 17.82 -20.07
C ILE A 57 -3.99 16.60 -19.19
N SER A 58 -4.86 15.70 -19.64
CA SER A 58 -5.14 14.44 -18.93
C SER A 58 -4.02 13.41 -19.15
N PRO A 59 -3.64 12.67 -18.10
CA PRO A 59 -2.71 11.56 -18.25
C PRO A 59 -3.33 10.46 -19.12
N LYS A 60 -2.49 9.70 -19.85
CA LYS A 60 -2.94 8.53 -20.61
C LYS A 60 -3.38 7.44 -19.63
N GLN A 61 -4.68 7.13 -19.61
CA GLN A 61 -5.25 6.15 -18.67
C GLN A 61 -4.96 4.68 -19.04
N SER A 62 -4.43 4.38 -20.23
CA SER A 62 -4.21 3.00 -20.71
C SER A 62 -2.73 2.60 -20.85
N GLY A 63 -1.91 2.79 -19.81
CA GLY A 63 -0.50 2.33 -19.82
C GLY A 63 -0.29 0.88 -19.35
N PHE A 64 -1.20 0.32 -18.56
CA PHE A 64 -0.98 -0.95 -17.85
C PHE A 64 -2.05 -2.02 -18.07
N GLN A 65 -2.99 -1.81 -19.01
CA GLN A 65 -4.01 -2.83 -19.33
C GLN A 65 -3.39 -4.15 -19.80
N LEU A 66 -2.16 -4.11 -20.34
CA LEU A 66 -1.41 -5.28 -20.80
C LEU A 66 -0.62 -5.99 -19.70
N ILE A 67 -0.42 -5.37 -18.53
CA ILE A 67 0.37 -5.91 -17.40
C ILE A 67 -0.52 -6.25 -16.20
N ALA A 68 -1.79 -5.85 -16.22
CA ALA A 68 -2.73 -6.18 -15.15
C ALA A 68 -3.06 -7.69 -15.13
N PRO A 69 -3.09 -8.34 -13.96
CA PRO A 69 -3.53 -9.74 -13.85
C PRO A 69 -4.96 -9.87 -14.34
N ARG A 70 -5.20 -10.88 -15.19
CA ARG A 70 -6.38 -11.04 -16.06
C ARG A 70 -7.69 -11.37 -15.34
N ASN A 71 -7.77 -11.18 -14.02
CA ASN A 71 -8.91 -11.57 -13.18
C ASN A 71 -9.52 -10.37 -12.44
N SER A 72 -10.09 -9.43 -13.20
CA SER A 72 -10.56 -8.12 -12.72
C SER A 72 -11.99 -8.13 -12.17
N LEU A 73 -12.35 -9.11 -11.32
CA LEU A 73 -13.60 -9.04 -10.55
C LEU A 73 -13.39 -8.66 -9.08
N ALA A 74 -12.14 -8.54 -8.61
CA ALA A 74 -11.85 -8.34 -7.19
C ALA A 74 -10.97 -7.11 -6.86
N SER A 75 -10.92 -6.07 -7.69
CA SER A 75 -10.03 -4.92 -7.43
C SER A 75 -10.77 -3.58 -7.33
N ARG A 76 -11.57 -3.42 -6.26
CA ARG A 76 -11.94 -2.08 -5.75
C ARG A 76 -11.25 -1.73 -4.42
N LYS A 77 -10.39 -2.60 -3.89
CA LYS A 77 -9.69 -2.39 -2.60
C LYS A 77 -8.18 -2.64 -2.63
N LEU A 78 -7.59 -2.88 -3.79
CA LEU A 78 -6.13 -2.95 -3.88
C LEU A 78 -5.58 -1.53 -3.88
N LEU A 79 -5.34 -1.02 -2.68
CA LEU A 79 -4.51 0.15 -2.43
C LEU A 79 -3.13 -0.15 -3.04
N ASN A 80 -2.98 0.22 -4.31
CA ASN A 80 -1.74 0.06 -5.05
C ASN A 80 -0.72 1.06 -4.50
N ASN A 81 -0.11 0.71 -3.37
CA ASN A 81 0.97 1.47 -2.74
C ASN A 81 2.29 1.36 -3.53
N GLY A 82 2.29 0.76 -4.74
CA GLY A 82 3.51 0.57 -5.55
C GLY A 82 4.54 -0.38 -4.94
N GLN A 83 4.20 -1.06 -3.84
CA GLN A 83 5.08 -1.95 -3.08
C GLN A 83 4.95 -3.43 -3.46
N GLN A 84 4.12 -3.75 -4.46
CA GLN A 84 4.00 -5.11 -4.96
C GLN A 84 5.25 -5.46 -5.77
N THR A 85 5.94 -6.52 -5.36
CA THR A 85 7.13 -7.01 -6.06
C THR A 85 6.84 -8.40 -6.59
N LEU A 86 7.14 -8.63 -7.87
CA LEU A 86 7.12 -9.97 -8.46
C LEU A 86 8.36 -10.73 -7.95
N ARG A 87 8.13 -11.74 -7.12
CA ARG A 87 9.21 -12.49 -6.46
C ARG A 87 9.34 -13.89 -7.05
N PHE A 88 10.57 -14.24 -7.40
CA PHE A 88 10.96 -15.60 -7.74
C PHE A 88 11.39 -16.30 -6.46
N LYS A 89 10.71 -17.38 -6.10
CA LYS A 89 11.08 -18.24 -4.97
C LYS A 89 12.05 -19.31 -5.47
N ALA A 90 12.95 -19.76 -4.59
CA ALA A 90 13.97 -20.76 -4.92
C ALA A 90 13.35 -22.09 -5.40
N ASN A 91 12.13 -22.40 -4.96
CA ASN A 91 11.33 -23.54 -5.40
C ASN A 91 10.71 -23.39 -6.81
N GLY A 92 11.11 -22.36 -7.57
CA GLY A 92 10.63 -22.07 -8.94
C GLY A 92 9.26 -21.39 -9.00
N GLY A 93 8.61 -21.12 -7.87
CA GLY A 93 7.34 -20.40 -7.82
C GLY A 93 7.50 -18.90 -8.02
N VAL A 94 6.61 -18.27 -8.79
CA VAL A 94 6.52 -16.81 -8.91
C VAL A 94 5.30 -16.31 -8.15
N VAL A 95 5.50 -15.43 -7.17
CA VAL A 95 4.42 -14.87 -6.34
C VAL A 95 4.47 -13.36 -6.39
N ILE A 96 3.32 -12.73 -6.59
CA ILE A 96 3.13 -11.29 -6.41
C ILE A 96 2.83 -11.08 -4.93
N GLU A 97 3.81 -10.60 -4.17
CA GLU A 97 3.65 -10.37 -2.73
C GLU A 97 3.27 -8.91 -2.45
N GLU A 98 2.19 -8.72 -1.70
CA GLU A 98 1.83 -7.42 -1.12
C GLU A 98 2.60 -7.22 0.18
N GLY A 99 3.42 -6.16 0.21
CA GLY A 99 4.23 -5.84 1.36
C GLY A 99 5.45 -6.76 1.44
N ALA A 100 6.52 -6.37 0.74
CA ALA A 100 7.84 -6.84 1.12
C ALA A 100 8.00 -6.66 2.64
N LEU A 101 8.56 -7.67 3.32
CA LEU A 101 9.05 -7.51 4.68
C LEU A 101 9.79 -6.17 4.76
N ASP A 102 9.48 -5.37 5.78
CA ASP A 102 10.09 -4.05 5.94
C ASP A 102 11.60 -4.20 5.77
N ARG A 103 12.22 -3.35 4.93
CA ARG A 103 13.66 -3.44 4.67
C ARG A 103 14.46 -3.39 5.98
N ALA A 104 13.92 -2.69 6.98
CA ALA A 104 14.48 -2.67 8.33
C ALA A 104 14.50 -4.06 8.98
N MET A 105 13.48 -4.88 8.78
CA MET A 105 13.43 -6.25 9.31
C MET A 105 14.33 -7.20 8.54
N ILE A 106 14.40 -7.10 7.21
CA ILE A 106 15.40 -7.85 6.44
C ILE A 106 16.82 -7.49 6.92
N GLY A 107 17.09 -6.21 7.18
CA GLY A 107 18.35 -5.75 7.76
C GLY A 107 18.68 -6.42 9.09
N ARG A 108 17.73 -6.45 10.05
CA ARG A 108 17.93 -7.11 11.35
C ARG A 108 18.18 -8.61 11.22
N LEU A 109 17.47 -9.29 10.32
CA LEU A 109 17.70 -10.71 10.06
C LEU A 109 19.09 -10.94 9.45
N ASN A 110 19.52 -10.06 8.55
CA ASN A 110 20.87 -10.10 7.98
C ASN A 110 21.97 -9.80 9.00
N GLU A 111 21.73 -8.98 10.02
CA GLU A 111 22.69 -8.79 11.12
C GLU A 111 22.94 -10.10 11.89
N VAL A 112 21.89 -10.91 12.07
CA VAL A 112 22.03 -12.26 12.66
C VAL A 112 22.73 -13.22 11.70
N LEU A 113 22.40 -13.21 10.41
CA LEU A 113 23.12 -14.04 9.44
C LEU A 113 24.62 -13.67 9.38
N ASP A 114 24.95 -12.39 9.45
CA ASP A 114 26.32 -11.90 9.42
C ASP A 114 27.09 -12.30 10.68
N SER A 115 26.47 -12.24 11.86
CA SER A 115 27.14 -12.60 13.11
C SER A 115 27.53 -14.09 13.20
N TYR A 116 26.74 -14.97 12.59
CA TYR A 116 27.00 -16.42 12.64
C TYR A 116 27.68 -16.98 11.38
N LEU A 117 27.39 -16.42 10.20
CA LEU A 117 27.84 -16.95 8.90
C LEU A 117 28.72 -15.98 8.12
N GLY A 118 28.82 -14.71 8.54
CA GLY A 118 29.59 -13.67 7.83
C GLY A 118 29.01 -13.27 6.47
N VAL A 119 27.69 -13.44 6.29
CA VAL A 119 27.00 -13.12 5.04
C VAL A 119 25.70 -12.34 5.29
N GLN A 120 25.36 -11.48 4.33
CA GLN A 120 24.05 -10.83 4.26
C GLN A 120 23.36 -11.27 2.97
N ASP A 121 22.25 -12.01 3.10
CA ASP A 121 21.49 -12.56 1.97
C ASP A 121 19.99 -12.35 2.21
N ASP A 122 19.44 -11.35 1.52
CA ASP A 122 18.03 -10.97 1.61
C ASP A 122 17.07 -12.11 1.24
N GLN A 123 17.46 -13.01 0.33
CA GLN A 123 16.59 -14.13 -0.05
C GLN A 123 16.59 -15.20 1.05
N MET A 124 17.75 -15.49 1.63
CA MET A 124 17.86 -16.41 2.76
C MET A 124 17.13 -15.87 4.00
N ALA A 125 17.35 -14.60 4.36
CA ALA A 125 16.68 -13.93 5.47
C ALA A 125 15.16 -13.99 5.32
N GLN A 126 14.66 -13.73 4.11
CA GLN A 126 13.23 -13.80 3.85
C GLN A 126 12.69 -15.25 3.84
N GLY A 127 13.46 -16.23 3.38
CA GLY A 127 13.10 -17.64 3.49
C GLY A 127 12.91 -18.08 4.94
N LEU A 128 13.83 -17.67 5.83
CA LEU A 128 13.74 -17.92 7.26
C LEU A 128 12.54 -17.21 7.91
N TRP A 129 12.30 -15.97 7.51
CA TRP A 129 11.11 -15.21 7.94
C TRP A 129 9.80 -15.89 7.55
N ASP A 130 9.66 -16.29 6.29
CA ASP A 130 8.47 -16.95 5.77
C ASP A 130 8.20 -18.30 6.46
N LEU A 131 9.26 -19.05 6.81
CA LEU A 131 9.15 -20.26 7.61
C LEU A 131 8.72 -19.96 9.04
N ALA A 132 9.33 -18.96 9.68
CA ALA A 132 9.01 -18.55 11.03
C ALA A 132 7.54 -18.11 11.14
N LEU A 133 7.03 -17.36 10.14
CA LEU A 133 5.63 -16.92 10.11
C LEU A 133 4.62 -18.07 10.12
N LYS A 134 4.97 -19.23 9.56
CA LYS A 134 4.12 -20.43 9.53
C LYS A 134 4.19 -21.26 10.81
N CYS A 135 5.13 -20.95 11.70
CA CYS A 135 5.35 -21.69 12.94
C CYS A 135 4.77 -20.93 14.13
N GLU A 136 4.18 -21.63 15.09
CA GLU A 136 3.66 -21.06 16.34
C GLU A 136 4.70 -21.10 17.47
N THR A 137 5.63 -22.04 17.40
CA THR A 137 6.63 -22.28 18.45
C THR A 137 8.04 -22.45 17.89
N LEU A 138 9.05 -22.12 18.71
CA LEU A 138 10.46 -22.28 18.35
C LEU A 138 10.85 -23.73 17.96
N PRO A 139 10.41 -24.79 18.66
CA PRO A 139 10.71 -26.16 18.22
C PRO A 139 10.13 -26.48 16.85
N GLN A 140 8.96 -25.93 16.52
CA GLN A 140 8.35 -26.08 15.21
C GLN A 140 9.15 -25.36 14.13
N MET A 141 9.68 -24.15 14.42
CA MET A 141 10.59 -23.45 13.51
C MET A 141 11.88 -24.24 13.27
N ASN A 142 12.53 -24.72 14.34
CA ASN A 142 13.73 -25.55 14.23
C ASN A 142 13.51 -26.78 13.34
N LYS A 143 12.39 -27.47 13.55
CA LYS A 143 12.00 -28.59 12.70
C LYS A 143 11.77 -28.15 11.24
N ALA A 144 11.01 -27.08 11.02
CA ALA A 144 10.70 -26.59 9.68
C ALA A 144 11.95 -26.15 8.90
N VAL A 145 12.92 -25.53 9.57
CA VAL A 145 14.21 -25.15 8.96
C VAL A 145 14.98 -26.40 8.52
N ARG A 146 15.07 -27.43 9.39
CA ARG A 146 15.75 -28.70 9.10
C ARG A 146 15.06 -29.56 8.03
N GLU A 147 13.76 -29.40 7.85
CA GLU A 147 12.99 -30.11 6.81
C GLU A 147 12.88 -29.32 5.50
N SER A 148 13.28 -28.05 5.49
CA SER A 148 13.23 -27.19 4.32
C SER A 148 14.46 -27.31 3.42
N GLU A 149 14.41 -26.68 2.25
CA GLU A 149 15.57 -26.52 1.35
C GLU A 149 16.73 -25.77 2.01
N LEU A 150 16.46 -25.02 3.10
CA LEU A 150 17.50 -24.33 3.87
C LEU A 150 18.30 -25.27 4.78
N SER A 151 17.88 -26.52 4.94
CA SER A 151 18.62 -27.53 5.72
C SER A 151 20.06 -27.74 5.22
N VAL A 152 20.30 -27.48 3.93
CA VAL A 152 21.62 -27.56 3.29
C VAL A 152 22.64 -26.62 3.94
N PHE A 153 22.18 -25.50 4.51
CA PHE A 153 23.05 -24.54 5.19
C PHE A 153 23.48 -25.00 6.59
N GLY A 154 22.80 -26.00 7.17
CA GLY A 154 23.16 -26.55 8.48
C GLY A 154 23.17 -25.51 9.60
N PHE A 155 22.16 -24.63 9.64
CA PHE A 155 22.12 -23.51 10.59
C PHE A 155 22.25 -23.98 12.05
N PRO A 156 23.06 -23.29 12.88
CA PRO A 156 23.09 -23.52 14.32
C PRO A 156 21.73 -23.26 14.97
N ASP A 157 21.37 -24.04 15.99
CA ASP A 157 20.11 -23.84 16.72
C ASP A 157 20.05 -22.45 17.40
N GLU A 158 21.19 -21.87 17.77
CA GLU A 158 21.33 -20.51 18.30
C GLU A 158 20.95 -19.43 17.28
N LEU A 159 21.34 -19.61 16.01
CA LEU A 159 20.95 -18.71 14.93
C LEU A 159 19.42 -18.75 14.74
N VAL A 160 18.84 -19.96 14.70
CA VAL A 160 17.38 -20.13 14.57
C VAL A 160 16.64 -19.52 15.76
N PHE A 161 17.21 -19.64 16.97
CA PHE A 161 16.68 -19.00 18.18
C PHE A 161 16.68 -17.47 18.09
N ASP A 162 17.78 -16.86 17.69
CA ASP A 162 17.89 -15.39 17.57
C ASP A 162 16.95 -14.85 16.48
N MET A 163 16.87 -15.56 15.35
CA MET A 163 15.93 -15.24 14.26
C MET A 163 14.47 -15.34 14.73
N TRP A 164 14.13 -16.37 15.50
CA TRP A 164 12.81 -16.51 16.10
C TRP A 164 12.50 -15.37 17.07
N GLY A 165 13.49 -14.92 17.84
CA GLY A 165 13.40 -13.75 18.72
C GLY A 165 12.88 -12.53 17.97
N ILE A 166 13.55 -12.17 16.87
CA ILE A 166 13.17 -11.03 16.01
C ILE A 166 11.74 -11.17 15.47
N VAL A 167 11.38 -12.36 14.99
CA VAL A 167 10.02 -12.64 14.45
C VAL A 167 8.96 -12.53 15.55
N SER A 168 9.25 -13.06 16.73
CA SER A 168 8.32 -13.05 17.86
C SER A 168 8.08 -11.64 18.40
N ASP A 169 9.12 -10.81 18.47
CA ASP A 169 9.01 -9.40 18.84
C ASP A 169 8.16 -8.63 17.84
N TRP A 170 8.36 -8.88 16.54
CA TRP A 170 7.53 -8.26 15.51
C TRP A 170 6.05 -8.65 15.61
N ARG A 171 5.74 -9.93 15.89
CA ARG A 171 4.36 -10.39 16.09
C ARG A 171 3.69 -9.63 17.23
N ARG A 172 4.42 -9.46 18.34
CA ARG A 172 3.95 -8.71 19.50
C ARG A 172 3.70 -7.24 19.18
N ASP A 173 4.60 -6.61 18.44
CA ASP A 173 4.44 -5.22 17.99
C ASP A 173 3.21 -5.03 17.07
N LEU A 174 2.93 -6.00 16.20
CA LEU A 174 1.75 -5.99 15.34
C LEU A 174 0.45 -6.06 16.16
N GLU A 175 0.40 -6.96 17.16
CA GLU A 175 -0.74 -7.07 18.06
C GLU A 175 -0.98 -5.79 18.86
N ASN A 176 0.10 -5.16 19.35
CA ASN A 176 0.01 -3.88 20.07
C ASN A 176 -0.56 -2.77 19.18
N LYS A 177 -0.07 -2.64 17.95
CA LYS A 177 -0.59 -1.66 16.97
C LYS A 177 -2.05 -1.90 16.62
N ASN A 178 -2.49 -3.15 16.49
CA ASN A 178 -3.89 -3.48 16.22
C ASN A 178 -4.80 -3.15 17.42
N LYS A 179 -4.34 -3.38 18.65
CA LYS A 179 -5.07 -2.96 19.87
C LYS A 179 -5.22 -1.44 19.95
N GLU A 180 -4.19 -0.68 19.60
CA GLU A 180 -4.23 0.78 19.57
C GLU A 180 -5.19 1.34 18.50
N LYS A 181 -5.22 0.74 17.31
CA LYS A 181 -6.17 1.10 16.25
C LYS A 181 -7.61 0.84 16.67
N ASN A 182 -7.89 -0.34 17.20
CA ASN A 182 -9.23 -0.70 17.69
C ASN A 182 -9.69 0.22 18.84
N LYS A 183 -8.76 0.71 19.68
CA LYS A 183 -9.08 1.69 20.74
C LYS A 183 -9.39 3.08 20.16
N LYS A 184 -8.66 3.52 19.14
CA LYS A 184 -8.92 4.79 18.43
C LYS A 184 -10.23 4.78 17.67
N GLU A 185 -10.57 3.67 17.02
CA GLU A 185 -11.85 3.52 16.30
C GLU A 185 -13.04 3.49 17.25
N LYS A 186 -12.92 2.85 18.43
CA LYS A 186 -13.97 2.90 19.47
C LYS A 186 -14.17 4.32 20.02
N ASN A 187 -13.09 5.02 20.35
CA ASN A 187 -13.19 6.38 20.88
C ASN A 187 -13.79 7.38 19.87
N LEU A 188 -13.70 7.12 18.55
CA LEU A 188 -14.27 8.00 17.52
C LEU A 188 -15.79 7.82 17.35
N LEU A 189 -16.35 6.72 17.83
CA LEU A 189 -17.79 6.42 17.75
C LEU A 189 -18.57 6.93 18.97
N ASP A 190 -17.88 7.26 20.07
CA ASP A 190 -18.50 7.77 21.31
C ASP A 190 -18.72 9.30 21.29
N ASP A 191 -18.19 10.03 20.31
CA ASP A 191 -18.34 11.49 20.17
C ASP A 191 -19.59 11.92 19.35
N ASP A 192 -20.36 10.97 18.81
CA ASP A 192 -21.56 11.21 18.00
C ASP A 192 -22.90 11.07 18.78
N GLU A 193 -22.89 10.97 20.13
CA GLU A 193 -24.14 11.10 20.90
C GLU A 193 -24.63 12.56 20.90
N GLU A 194 -25.51 12.80 19.93
CA GLU A 194 -26.39 13.95 19.73
C GLU A 194 -26.81 14.61 21.06
N GLN A 195 -26.29 15.81 21.35
CA GLN A 195 -26.80 16.62 22.45
C GLN A 195 -28.26 16.97 22.15
N PRO A 196 -29.24 16.60 23.01
CA PRO A 196 -30.63 16.95 22.77
C PRO A 196 -30.78 18.48 22.81
N LEU A 197 -31.22 19.06 21.70
CA LEU A 197 -31.48 20.48 21.56
C LEU A 197 -32.55 20.90 22.58
N LEU A 198 -32.18 21.80 23.49
CA LEU A 198 -33.11 22.40 24.44
C LEU A 198 -34.14 23.25 23.67
N PRO A 199 -35.45 23.16 24.00
CA PRO A 199 -36.46 23.96 23.35
C PRO A 199 -36.28 25.43 23.70
N LEU A 200 -36.14 26.27 22.67
CA LEU A 200 -36.29 27.72 22.80
C LEU A 200 -37.79 28.05 22.89
N PHE A 201 -38.08 29.02 23.77
CA PHE A 201 -39.35 29.73 24.01
C PHE A 201 -40.15 29.32 25.26
N SER A 202 -40.32 30.32 26.14
CA SER A 202 -41.44 30.48 27.10
C SER A 202 -42.65 31.06 26.41
#